data_AF-Q9HSY2-F1
#
_entry.id   AF-Q9HSY2-F1
#
_cell.length_a   1.000
_cell.length_b   1.000
_cell.length_c   1.000
_cell.angle_alpha   90.00
_cell.angle_beta   90.00
_cell.angle_gamma   90.00
#
_symmetry.space_group_name_H-M   'P 1'
#
loop_
_entity.id
_entity.type
_entity.pdbx_description
1 polymer ?
#
loop_
_entity_poly.entity_id
_entity_poly.type
_entity_poly.pdbx_seq_one_letter_code
_entity_poly.pdbx_strand_id
1 'polypeptide(L)'
;MGGSISVERRLSDAELDQLLKTADSGERARRLGFVKNLYLGDSISEAISREGRSESTGYRWVHRWNDGGLDALLPSYGGGRPAKLSESEVDVFLECIERRQPVSTATVESILQTEFGVEYAAEYLPRKLEEVGLVYRPAARETVDRQVVLEAVDWDEKTPVEHTRGLPYDGRASRATAGWIVQE
;
A
#
# COMPACT_ATOMS: atom_id res chain seq x y z
N MET A 1 -3.79 34.40 30.29
CA MET A 1 -5.13 34.90 29.94
C MET A 1 -5.60 34.13 28.72
N GLY A 2 -6.44 33.11 28.91
CA GLY A 2 -7.04 32.40 27.79
C GLY A 2 -8.12 33.30 27.20
N GLY A 3 -7.95 33.70 25.94
CA GLY A 3 -9.02 34.40 25.23
C GLY A 3 -10.26 33.50 25.24
N SER A 4 -11.41 34.08 25.57
CA SER A 4 -12.71 33.43 25.43
C SER A 4 -12.96 33.19 23.94
N ILE A 5 -12.55 32.02 23.44
CA ILE A 5 -12.79 31.61 22.07
C ILE A 5 -14.25 31.12 21.99
N SER A 6 -15.04 31.74 21.13
CA SER A 6 -16.41 31.32 20.84
C SER A 6 -16.46 30.49 19.55
N VAL A 7 -17.40 29.55 19.47
CA VAL A 7 -17.59 28.74 18.25
C VAL A 7 -18.36 29.55 17.21
N GLU A 8 -17.87 29.56 15.97
CA GLU A 8 -18.59 30.21 14.87
C GLU A 8 -19.68 29.28 14.31
N ARG A 9 -20.87 29.83 14.07
CA ARG A 9 -21.97 29.11 13.44
C ARG A 9 -21.81 29.05 11.92
N ARG A 10 -21.03 28.07 11.43
CA ARG A 10 -20.80 27.83 10.00
C ARG A 10 -21.83 26.90 9.35
N LEU A 11 -22.50 26.06 10.13
CA LEU A 11 -23.57 25.17 9.68
C LEU A 11 -24.83 25.44 10.49
N SER A 12 -25.99 25.17 9.89
CA SER A 12 -27.25 25.09 10.61
C SER A 12 -27.32 23.82 11.48
N ASP A 13 -28.15 23.84 12.52
CA ASP A 13 -28.36 22.67 13.38
C ASP A 13 -28.87 21.46 12.57
N ALA A 14 -29.71 21.71 11.54
CA ALA A 14 -30.24 20.66 10.67
C ALA A 14 -29.15 20.00 9.79
N GLU A 15 -28.23 20.79 9.23
CA GLU A 15 -27.10 20.27 8.45
C GLU A 15 -26.15 19.46 9.35
N LEU A 16 -25.89 19.94 10.57
CA LEU A 16 -25.07 19.23 11.53
C LEU A 16 -25.69 17.89 11.95
N ASP A 17 -27.01 17.86 12.13
CA ASP A 17 -27.76 16.64 12.41
C ASP A 17 -27.73 15.64 11.25
N GLN A 18 -27.84 16.13 10.02
CA GLN A 18 -27.69 15.29 8.84
C GLN A 18 -26.28 14.69 8.76
N LEU A 19 -25.25 15.51 8.97
CA LEU A 19 -23.86 15.05 8.98
C LEU A 19 -23.58 14.03 10.09
N LEU A 20 -24.18 14.21 11.28
CA LEU A 20 -24.08 13.24 12.38
C LEU A 20 -24.78 11.92 12.07
N LYS A 21 -25.93 11.95 11.39
CA LYS A 21 -26.63 10.73 10.95
C LYS A 21 -25.84 9.95 9.89
N THR A 22 -25.14 10.65 9.01
CA THR A 22 -24.33 10.04 7.95
C THR A 22 -22.94 9.62 8.44
N ALA A 23 -22.42 10.27 9.49
CA ALA A 23 -21.13 9.90 10.05
C ALA A 23 -21.22 8.59 10.83
N ASP A 24 -20.56 7.55 10.35
CA ASP A 24 -20.38 6.30 11.10
C ASP A 24 -19.71 6.56 12.46
N SER A 25 -19.93 5.64 13.42
CA SER A 25 -19.34 5.70 14.75
C SER A 25 -17.81 5.75 14.64
N GLY A 26 -17.20 6.86 15.06
CA GLY A 26 -15.77 7.07 14.89
C GLY A 26 -15.33 8.48 15.23
N GLU A 27 -14.16 8.87 14.75
CA GLU A 27 -13.58 10.18 15.06
C GLU A 27 -14.34 11.34 14.42
N ARG A 28 -14.96 11.12 13.25
CA ARG A 28 -15.84 12.09 12.57
C ARG A 28 -17.06 12.42 13.42
N ALA A 29 -17.81 11.40 13.86
CA ALA A 29 -19.01 11.57 14.69
C ALA A 29 -18.69 12.30 16.01
N ARG A 30 -17.57 11.97 16.67
CA ARG A 30 -17.15 12.66 17.91
C ARG A 30 -16.86 14.15 17.71
N ARG A 31 -16.11 14.51 16.67
CA ARG A 31 -15.79 15.92 16.39
C ARG A 31 -17.05 16.74 16.03
N LEU A 32 -17.99 16.13 15.30
CA LEU A 32 -19.29 16.74 15.03
C LEU A 32 -20.15 16.86 16.29
N GLY A 33 -20.14 15.84 17.15
CA GLY A 33 -20.82 15.84 18.45
C GLY A 33 -20.33 16.94 19.36
N PHE A 34 -19.02 17.15 19.41
CA PHE A 34 -18.40 18.29 20.10
C PHE A 34 -18.95 19.64 19.60
N VAL A 35 -18.98 19.89 18.29
CA VAL A 35 -19.52 21.14 17.74
C VAL A 35 -21.00 21.29 18.08
N LYS A 36 -21.78 20.21 18.01
CA LYS A 36 -23.21 20.23 18.37
C LYS A 36 -23.42 20.62 19.83
N ASN A 37 -22.63 20.06 20.74
CA ASN A 37 -22.66 20.42 22.16
C ASN A 37 -22.37 21.92 22.39
N LEU A 38 -21.41 22.48 21.67
CA LEU A 38 -21.16 23.94 21.71
C LEU A 38 -22.34 24.76 21.18
N TYR A 39 -23.04 24.29 20.14
CA TYR A 39 -24.25 24.95 19.63
C TYR A 39 -25.43 24.88 20.60
N LEU A 40 -25.47 23.85 21.45
CA LEU A 40 -26.44 23.71 22.54
C LEU A 40 -26.11 24.60 23.75
N GLY A 41 -24.96 25.30 23.72
CA GLY A 41 -24.56 26.26 24.76
C GLY A 41 -23.58 25.71 25.78
N ASP A 42 -23.06 24.50 25.60
CA ASP A 42 -22.01 23.97 26.46
C ASP A 42 -20.73 24.79 26.34
N SER A 43 -20.01 24.94 27.46
CA SER A 43 -18.64 25.46 27.41
C SER A 43 -17.71 24.48 26.69
N ILE A 44 -16.57 24.97 26.21
CA ILE A 44 -15.54 24.12 25.56
C ILE A 44 -15.14 22.94 26.47
N SER A 45 -15.00 23.20 27.77
CA SER A 45 -14.61 22.19 28.76
C SER A 45 -15.69 21.13 28.95
N GLU A 46 -16.96 21.52 29.04
CA GLU A 46 -18.08 20.58 29.17
C GLU A 46 -18.29 19.76 27.89
N ALA A 47 -18.21 20.40 26.72
CA ALA A 47 -18.37 19.73 25.44
C ALA A 47 -17.25 18.70 25.19
N ILE A 48 -15.99 19.03 25.48
CA ILE A 48 -14.85 18.13 25.24
C ILE A 48 -14.74 17.03 26.30
N SER A 49 -15.20 17.29 27.53
CA SER A 49 -15.27 16.29 28.59
C SER A 49 -16.24 15.16 28.23
N ARG A 50 -17.39 15.49 27.59
CA ARG A 50 -18.33 14.48 27.06
C ARG A 50 -17.70 13.57 26.00
N GLU A 51 -16.73 14.07 25.25
CA GLU A 51 -15.96 13.30 24.25
C GLU A 51 -14.77 12.53 24.87
N GLY A 52 -14.54 12.66 26.19
CA GLY A 52 -13.46 11.99 26.90
C GLY A 52 -12.06 12.47 26.53
N ARG A 53 -11.90 13.76 26.18
CA ARG A 53 -10.61 14.35 25.74
C ARG A 53 -10.18 15.52 26.63
N SER A 54 -8.92 15.93 26.49
CA SER A 54 -8.36 17.06 27.22
C SER A 54 -8.92 18.41 26.74
N GLU A 55 -8.96 19.39 27.62
CA GLU A 55 -9.40 20.76 27.29
C GLU A 55 -8.58 21.39 26.15
N SER A 56 -7.27 21.13 26.13
CA SER A 56 -6.37 21.56 25.04
C SER A 56 -6.78 21.03 23.67
N THR A 57 -7.37 19.84 23.61
CA THR A 57 -7.92 19.27 22.37
C THR A 57 -9.17 20.03 21.94
N GLY A 58 -10.03 20.39 22.89
CA GLY A 58 -11.23 21.19 22.66
C GLY A 58 -10.90 22.55 22.04
N TYR A 59 -9.97 23.31 22.62
CA TYR A 59 -9.54 24.58 22.03
C TYR A 59 -8.99 24.41 20.61
N ARG A 60 -8.16 23.39 20.36
CA ARG A 60 -7.63 23.10 19.02
C ARG A 60 -8.74 22.79 18.02
N TRP A 61 -9.78 22.06 18.43
CA TRP A 61 -10.93 21.75 17.57
C TRP A 61 -11.76 22.99 17.27
N VAL A 62 -12.00 23.87 18.25
CA VAL A 62 -12.69 25.14 18.01
C VAL A 62 -11.90 26.04 17.06
N HIS A 63 -10.58 26.16 17.23
CA HIS A 63 -9.74 26.91 16.30
C HIS A 63 -9.85 26.39 14.88
N ARG A 64 -9.69 25.08 14.68
CA ARG A 64 -9.82 24.47 13.35
C ARG A 64 -11.19 24.67 12.72
N TRP A 65 -12.24 24.52 13.52
CA TRP A 65 -13.60 24.79 13.08
C TRP A 65 -13.81 26.26 12.69
N ASN A 66 -13.24 27.18 13.47
CA ASN A 66 -13.29 28.60 13.21
C ASN A 66 -12.45 29.01 11.98
N ASP A 67 -11.36 28.31 11.71
CA ASP A 67 -10.46 28.65 10.60
C ASP A 67 -10.94 28.06 9.26
N GLY A 68 -11.53 26.86 9.25
CA GLY A 68 -11.85 26.13 8.02
C GLY A 68 -13.04 25.18 8.09
N GLY A 69 -13.92 25.33 9.08
CA GLY A 69 -15.16 24.58 9.17
C GLY A 69 -14.94 23.06 9.25
N LEU A 70 -15.77 22.31 8.53
CA LEU A 70 -15.78 20.85 8.57
C LEU A 70 -14.47 20.22 8.08
N ASP A 71 -13.92 20.71 6.97
CA ASP A 71 -12.72 20.13 6.36
C ASP A 71 -11.50 20.29 7.27
N ALA A 72 -11.36 21.45 7.93
CA ALA A 72 -10.29 21.68 8.89
C ALA A 72 -10.53 20.97 10.23
N LEU A 73 -11.79 20.78 10.64
CA LEU A 73 -12.14 20.06 11.86
C LEU A 73 -11.81 18.58 11.75
N LEU A 74 -11.98 17.96 10.58
CA LEU A 74 -11.71 16.53 10.40
C LEU A 74 -10.20 16.23 10.35
N PRO A 75 -9.76 15.05 10.83
CA PRO A 75 -8.37 14.65 10.65
C PRO A 75 -8.08 14.45 9.15
N SER A 76 -6.94 14.97 8.68
CA SER A 76 -6.42 14.65 7.36
C SER A 76 -5.96 13.20 7.36
N TYR A 77 -6.80 12.30 6.82
CA TYR A 77 -6.47 10.88 6.71
C TYR A 77 -5.28 10.60 5.75
N GLY A 78 -4.84 11.61 4.98
CA GLY A 78 -3.71 11.53 4.04
C GLY A 78 -2.33 11.85 4.62
N GLY A 79 -2.13 11.76 5.94
CA GLY A 79 -0.88 12.16 6.62
C GLY A 79 0.33 11.23 6.46
N GLY A 80 0.40 10.46 5.38
CA GLY A 80 1.54 9.61 5.07
C GLY A 80 2.57 10.31 4.19
N ARG A 81 3.81 9.79 4.14
CA ARG A 81 4.75 10.18 3.08
C ARG A 81 4.09 9.85 1.74
N PRO A 82 4.04 10.78 0.77
CA PRO A 82 3.50 10.48 -0.54
C PRO A 82 4.23 9.27 -1.13
N ALA A 83 3.50 8.43 -1.85
CA ALA A 83 4.08 7.27 -2.52
C ALA A 83 5.21 7.73 -3.44
N LYS A 84 6.26 6.90 -3.58
CA LYS A 84 7.41 7.23 -4.44
C LYS A 84 7.02 7.28 -5.93
N LEU A 85 5.94 6.61 -6.30
CA LEU A 85 5.30 6.67 -7.61
C LEU A 85 3.93 7.32 -7.44
N SER A 86 3.64 8.29 -8.28
CA SER A 86 2.29 8.84 -8.49
C SER A 86 1.38 7.82 -9.17
N GLU A 87 0.06 8.02 -9.09
CA GLU A 87 -0.93 7.14 -9.74
C GLU A 87 -0.66 7.02 -11.26
N SER A 88 -0.37 8.15 -11.93
CA SER A 88 -0.01 8.14 -13.35
C SER A 88 1.29 7.39 -13.66
N GLU A 89 2.28 7.46 -12.76
CA GLU A 89 3.53 6.71 -12.95
C GLU A 89 3.33 5.21 -12.73
N VAL A 90 2.42 4.84 -11.82
CA VAL A 90 2.03 3.44 -11.61
C VAL A 90 1.40 2.85 -12.87
N ASP A 91 0.50 3.58 -13.54
CA ASP A 91 -0.12 3.12 -14.78
C ASP A 91 0.92 2.89 -15.89
N VAL A 92 1.83 3.84 -16.09
CA VAL A 92 2.93 3.72 -17.06
C VAL A 92 3.86 2.55 -16.71
N PHE A 93 4.11 2.34 -15.42
CA PHE A 93 4.92 1.22 -14.95
C PHE A 93 4.24 -0.12 -15.25
N LEU A 94 2.94 -0.25 -14.99
CA LEU A 94 2.18 -1.47 -15.28
C LEU A 94 2.15 -1.77 -16.78
N GLU A 95 1.94 -0.78 -17.64
CA GLU A 95 2.02 -0.95 -19.10
C GLU A 95 3.41 -1.45 -19.54
N CYS A 96 4.48 -0.94 -18.93
CA CYS A 96 5.84 -1.39 -19.21
C CYS A 96 6.06 -2.86 -18.83
N ILE A 97 5.49 -3.31 -17.70
CA ILE A 97 5.60 -4.70 -17.26
C ILE A 97 4.75 -5.63 -18.14
N GLU A 98 3.53 -5.23 -18.48
CA GLU A 98 2.62 -6.04 -19.30
C GLU A 98 3.23 -6.42 -20.66
N ARG A 99 3.95 -5.48 -21.29
CA ARG A 99 4.64 -5.72 -22.58
C ARG A 99 5.83 -6.69 -22.50
N ARG A 100 6.34 -6.99 -21.31
CA ARG A 100 7.59 -7.74 -21.09
C ARG A 100 7.45 -8.93 -20.13
N GLN A 101 6.23 -9.22 -19.68
CA GLN A 101 5.98 -10.26 -18.69
C GLN A 101 6.33 -11.67 -19.23
N PRO A 102 6.86 -12.58 -18.39
CA PRO A 102 7.25 -12.39 -16.99
C PRO A 102 8.60 -11.66 -16.84
N VAL A 103 8.67 -10.68 -15.94
CA VAL A 103 9.89 -9.91 -15.66
C VAL A 103 10.56 -10.32 -14.35
N SER A 104 11.89 -10.32 -14.29
CA SER A 104 12.61 -10.59 -13.04
C SER A 104 12.56 -9.38 -12.08
N THR A 105 12.76 -9.59 -10.78
CA THR A 105 12.84 -8.50 -9.79
C THR A 105 13.96 -7.51 -10.14
N ALA A 106 15.11 -7.99 -10.64
CA ALA A 106 16.21 -7.13 -11.06
C ALA A 106 15.83 -6.26 -12.28
N THR A 107 15.02 -6.80 -13.20
CA THR A 107 14.49 -6.01 -14.33
C THR A 107 13.54 -4.93 -13.84
N VAL A 108 12.69 -5.24 -12.86
CA VAL A 108 11.79 -4.26 -12.24
C VAL A 108 12.58 -3.14 -11.56
N GLU A 109 13.61 -3.47 -10.78
CA GLU A 109 14.51 -2.48 -10.16
C GLU A 109 15.15 -1.56 -11.20
N SER A 110 15.63 -2.13 -12.30
CA SER A 110 16.22 -1.35 -13.40
C SER A 110 15.22 -0.41 -14.05
N ILE A 111 13.97 -0.84 -14.25
CA ILE A 111 12.90 0.01 -14.81
C ILE A 111 12.58 1.14 -13.84
N LEU A 112 12.39 0.83 -12.56
CA LEU A 112 12.09 1.83 -11.52
C LEU A 112 13.18 2.89 -11.40
N GLN A 113 14.45 2.49 -11.49
CA GLN A 113 15.56 3.42 -11.43
C GLN A 113 15.71 4.25 -12.71
N THR A 114 15.54 3.64 -13.89
CA THR A 114 15.83 4.29 -15.18
C THR A 114 14.69 5.21 -15.63
N GLU A 115 13.45 4.73 -15.52
CA GLU A 115 12.27 5.45 -16.03
C GLU A 115 11.69 6.41 -14.99
N PHE A 116 11.75 6.05 -13.69
CA PHE A 116 11.11 6.81 -12.62
C PHE A 116 12.10 7.44 -11.63
N GLY A 117 13.39 7.08 -11.67
CA GLY A 117 14.38 7.57 -10.72
C GLY A 117 14.12 7.11 -9.28
N VAL A 118 13.37 6.01 -9.10
CA VAL A 118 12.94 5.52 -7.80
C VAL A 118 13.69 4.25 -7.43
N GLU A 119 14.23 4.22 -6.22
CA GLU A 119 14.86 3.03 -5.63
C GLU A 119 14.03 2.55 -4.44
N TYR A 120 13.75 1.25 -4.38
CA TYR A 120 13.14 0.57 -3.24
C TYR A 120 14.14 -0.36 -2.59
N ALA A 121 14.04 -0.53 -1.27
CA ALA A 121 14.80 -1.56 -0.59
C ALA A 121 14.27 -2.94 -1.00
N ALA A 122 15.17 -3.91 -1.23
CA ALA A 122 14.86 -5.23 -1.76
C ALA A 122 13.78 -6.00 -0.97
N GLU A 123 13.71 -5.79 0.35
CA GLU A 123 12.70 -6.41 1.23
C GLU A 123 11.30 -5.80 1.05
N TYR A 124 11.23 -4.52 0.68
CA TYR A 124 9.98 -3.76 0.57
C TYR A 124 9.41 -3.80 -0.85
N LEU A 125 10.26 -4.01 -1.84
CA LEU A 125 9.87 -4.01 -3.24
C LEU A 125 8.78 -5.05 -3.55
N PRO A 126 8.89 -6.34 -3.16
CA PRO A 126 7.86 -7.34 -3.45
C PRO A 126 6.47 -6.93 -2.95
N ARG A 127 6.40 -6.47 -1.70
CA ARG A 127 5.15 -5.98 -1.10
C ARG A 127 4.58 -4.78 -1.86
N LYS A 128 5.43 -3.86 -2.31
CA LYS A 128 4.99 -2.70 -3.09
C LYS A 128 4.46 -3.11 -4.47
N LEU A 129 5.07 -4.10 -5.11
CA LEU A 129 4.60 -4.63 -6.40
C LEU A 129 3.25 -5.32 -6.25
N GLU A 130 3.04 -6.10 -5.18
CA GLU A 130 1.74 -6.68 -4.85
C GLU A 130 0.65 -5.63 -4.62
N GLU A 131 0.96 -4.54 -3.89
CA GLU A 131 0.04 -3.40 -3.70
C GLU A 131 -0.34 -2.71 -5.01
N VAL A 132 0.51 -2.78 -6.02
CA VAL A 132 0.31 -2.18 -7.36
C VAL A 132 -0.43 -3.14 -8.30
N GLY A 133 -0.69 -4.39 -7.89
CA GLY A 133 -1.40 -5.39 -8.70
C GLY A 133 -0.48 -6.27 -9.54
N LEU A 134 0.76 -6.49 -9.11
CA LEU A 134 1.66 -7.47 -9.72
C LEU A 134 1.71 -8.75 -8.87
N VAL A 135 1.76 -9.90 -9.54
CA VAL A 135 1.86 -11.21 -8.91
C VAL A 135 3.18 -11.88 -9.31
N TYR A 136 3.90 -12.43 -8.34
CA TYR A 136 5.10 -13.22 -8.62
C TYR A 136 4.74 -14.67 -8.95
N ARG A 137 5.08 -15.14 -10.16
CA ARG A 137 4.97 -16.56 -10.53
C ARG A 137 6.33 -17.25 -10.43
N PRO A 138 6.48 -18.28 -9.57
CA PRO A 138 7.69 -19.09 -9.57
C PRO A 138 7.83 -19.88 -10.87
N ALA A 139 9.07 -20.19 -11.26
CA ALA A 139 9.33 -21.05 -12.40
C ALA A 139 8.59 -22.38 -12.23
N ALA A 140 7.95 -22.85 -13.31
CA ALA A 140 7.43 -24.21 -13.34
C ALA A 140 8.58 -25.17 -13.05
N ARG A 141 8.41 -26.03 -12.04
CA ARG A 141 9.35 -27.11 -11.79
C ARG A 141 9.25 -28.08 -12.95
N GLU A 142 10.37 -28.34 -13.62
CA GLU A 142 10.44 -29.42 -14.60
C GLU A 142 10.23 -30.74 -13.84
N THR A 143 9.06 -31.34 -14.02
CA THR A 143 8.77 -32.68 -13.50
C THR A 143 9.21 -33.66 -14.56
N VAL A 144 10.41 -34.23 -14.40
CA VAL A 144 10.86 -35.33 -15.25
C VAL A 144 10.16 -36.59 -14.78
N ASP A 145 9.60 -37.37 -15.70
CA ASP A 145 9.03 -38.67 -15.39
C ASP A 145 10.14 -39.58 -14.82
N ARG A 146 9.98 -40.00 -13.57
CA ARG A 146 10.94 -40.84 -12.87
C ARG A 146 11.21 -42.15 -13.62
N GLN A 147 10.21 -42.69 -14.29
CA GLN A 147 10.33 -43.95 -15.04
C GLN A 147 11.22 -43.77 -16.26
N VAL A 148 11.03 -42.68 -17.01
CA VAL A 148 11.89 -42.31 -18.15
C VAL A 148 13.33 -42.08 -17.71
N VAL A 149 13.55 -41.42 -16.56
CA VAL A 149 14.90 -41.24 -16.01
C VAL A 149 15.53 -42.58 -15.66
N LEU A 150 14.80 -43.47 -14.97
CA LEU A 150 15.34 -44.78 -14.56
C LEU A 150 15.64 -45.68 -15.75
N GLU A 151 14.85 -45.62 -16.81
CA GLU A 151 15.05 -46.40 -18.04
C GLU A 151 16.19 -45.84 -18.90
N ALA A 152 16.48 -44.54 -18.80
CA ALA A 152 17.60 -43.89 -19.48
C ALA A 152 18.93 -43.95 -18.70
N VAL A 153 18.89 -44.34 -17.42
CA VAL A 153 20.11 -44.56 -16.62
C VAL A 153 20.75 -45.86 -17.07
N ASP A 154 21.75 -45.75 -17.94
CA ASP A 154 22.70 -46.83 -18.19
C ASP A 154 23.63 -46.94 -16.96
N TRP A 155 23.61 -48.09 -16.30
CA TRP A 155 24.44 -48.32 -15.12
C TRP A 155 25.89 -48.49 -15.57
N ASP A 156 26.74 -47.53 -15.24
CA ASP A 156 28.17 -47.53 -15.55
C ASP A 156 28.83 -48.84 -15.09
N GLU A 157 29.23 -49.68 -16.05
CA GLU A 157 30.02 -50.90 -15.83
C GLU A 157 31.48 -50.56 -15.46
N LYS A 158 31.69 -49.60 -14.52
CA LYS A 158 32.98 -49.21 -13.92
C LYS A 158 34.21 -49.38 -14.82
N THR A 159 34.10 -48.98 -16.08
CA THR A 159 35.20 -49.13 -17.03
C THR A 159 36.00 -47.83 -16.96
N PRO A 160 37.30 -47.84 -16.64
CA PRO A 160 38.07 -46.60 -16.51
C PRO A 160 38.08 -45.84 -17.83
N VAL A 161 37.42 -44.68 -17.89
CA VAL A 161 37.37 -43.85 -19.09
C VAL A 161 38.58 -42.90 -19.09
N GLU A 162 39.48 -43.04 -20.06
CA GLU A 162 40.49 -42.01 -20.32
C GLU A 162 39.84 -40.83 -21.07
N HIS A 163 40.13 -39.62 -20.59
CA HIS A 163 39.76 -38.29 -21.12
C HIS A 163 38.55 -37.57 -20.48
N THR A 164 38.86 -36.45 -19.84
CA THR A 164 37.97 -35.35 -19.47
C THR A 164 37.43 -34.66 -20.74
N ARG A 165 36.34 -35.17 -21.31
CA ARG A 165 35.45 -34.38 -22.18
C ARG A 165 34.13 -34.14 -21.45
N GLY A 166 33.65 -32.90 -21.54
CA GLY A 166 32.46 -32.39 -20.86
C GLY A 166 31.26 -33.33 -21.01
N LEU A 167 30.53 -33.51 -19.91
CA LEU A 167 29.46 -34.47 -19.81
C LEU A 167 28.23 -33.98 -20.61
N PRO A 168 27.45 -34.88 -21.24
CA PRO A 168 26.27 -34.53 -22.02
C PRO A 168 25.14 -33.85 -21.20
N TYR A 169 25.25 -33.83 -19.87
CA TYR A 169 24.29 -33.20 -18.95
C TYR A 169 24.46 -31.67 -18.80
N ASP A 170 25.44 -31.08 -19.48
CA ASP A 170 25.70 -29.64 -19.40
C ASP A 170 24.68 -28.80 -20.20
N GLY A 171 23.86 -29.45 -21.03
CA GLY A 171 22.76 -28.84 -21.77
C GLY A 171 21.51 -28.66 -20.92
N ARG A 172 21.44 -27.62 -20.09
CA ARG A 172 20.19 -27.25 -19.43
C ARG A 172 19.18 -26.73 -20.47
N ALA A 173 18.16 -27.54 -20.74
CA ALA A 173 16.96 -27.13 -21.48
C ALA A 173 16.33 -25.87 -20.84
N SER A 174 15.70 -25.05 -21.67
CA SER A 174 15.12 -23.75 -21.35
C SER A 174 14.35 -23.75 -20.02
N ARG A 175 14.87 -23.03 -19.02
CA ARG A 175 14.19 -22.85 -17.73
C ARG A 175 12.87 -22.11 -17.95
N ALA A 176 11.77 -22.64 -17.41
CA ALA A 176 10.55 -21.86 -17.25
C ALA A 176 10.88 -20.55 -16.51
N THR A 177 10.53 -19.41 -17.09
CA THR A 177 10.96 -18.11 -16.59
C THR A 177 10.12 -17.71 -15.38
N ALA A 178 10.72 -17.72 -14.18
CA ALA A 178 10.09 -17.13 -12.99
C ALA A 178 10.05 -15.60 -13.14
N GLY A 179 8.97 -14.95 -12.71
CA GLY A 179 8.90 -13.50 -12.74
C GLY A 179 7.56 -12.91 -12.34
N TRP A 180 7.54 -11.59 -12.29
CA TRP A 180 6.37 -10.76 -12.04
C TRP A 180 5.51 -10.63 -13.29
N ILE A 181 4.21 -10.67 -13.08
CA ILE A 181 3.17 -10.50 -14.10
C ILE A 181 2.12 -9.52 -13.59
N VAL A 182 1.41 -8.84 -14.49
CA VAL A 182 0.26 -8.02 -14.12
C VAL A 182 -0.91 -8.92 -13.76
N GLN A 183 -1.58 -8.61 -12.64
CA GLN A 183 -2.79 -9.30 -12.22
C GLN A 183 -3.94 -8.92 -13.17
N GLU A 184 -4.57 -9.92 -13.80
CA GLU A 184 -5.80 -9.74 -14.59
C GLU A 184 -6.99 -9.28 -13.73
#